data_AF-A0A2E4F3L4-F1
#
_entry.id   AF-A0A2E4F3L4-F1
#
_cell.length_a   1.000
_cell.length_b   1.000
_cell.length_c   1.000
_cell.angle_alpha   90.00
_cell.angle_beta   90.00
_cell.angle_gamma   90.00
#
_symmetry.space_group_name_H-M   'P 1'
#
loop_
_entity.id
_entity.type
_entity.pdbx_description
1 polymer ?
#
loop_
_entity_poly.entity_id
_entity_poly.type
_entity_poly.pdbx_seq_one_letter_code
_entity_poly.pdbx_strand_id
1 'polypeptide(L)'
;MLNTLPALTLIATGGLAILLVGGTWTINGAVNLARHLGVSPLMIGMTIIAFGTSAPELVVSIQALWKEAPDIVVGNVLGSNVANILLIVGIAAAIKTLAIPGGTQLRRDYKLLLVFTVIYVLVLCCFQKIPGLLGILMLIGLAGYTVWSFRSSRREERLGGAQSASGEETGEKELTLGAAIFYTLIGILGIVIGA
;
A
#
# COMPACT_ATOMS: atom_id res chain seq x y z
N MET A 1 29.99 2.88 24.75
CA MET A 1 29.01 3.72 24.02
C MET A 1 29.56 4.33 22.72
N LEU A 2 30.85 4.70 22.60
CA LEU A 2 31.39 5.29 21.35
C LEU A 2 31.54 4.30 20.17
N ASN A 3 31.80 3.00 20.42
CA ASN A 3 31.96 1.99 19.36
C ASN A 3 30.65 1.52 18.70
N THR A 4 29.48 1.85 19.25
CA THR A 4 28.17 1.45 18.72
C THR A 4 27.57 2.47 17.75
N LEU A 5 28.04 3.72 17.81
CA LEU A 5 27.63 4.79 16.90
C LEU A 5 27.95 4.51 15.42
N PRO A 6 29.19 4.10 15.04
CA PRO A 6 29.48 3.80 13.64
C PRO A 6 28.66 2.60 13.10
N ALA A 7 28.41 1.61 13.95
CA ALA A 7 27.56 0.46 13.59
C ALA A 7 26.11 0.88 13.37
N LEU A 8 25.54 1.73 14.24
CA LEU A 8 24.18 2.23 14.08
C LEU A 8 24.04 3.09 12.81
N THR A 9 25.01 3.96 12.54
CA THR A 9 25.00 4.78 11.31
C THR A 9 25.11 3.92 10.05
N LEU A 10 25.87 2.82 10.10
CA LEU A 10 26.00 1.91 8.98
C LEU A 10 24.70 1.14 8.74
N ILE A 11 24.04 0.68 9.80
CA ILE A 11 22.74 0.00 9.72
C ILE A 11 21.68 0.96 9.17
N ALA A 12 21.62 2.19 9.68
CA ALA A 12 20.65 3.19 9.24
C ALA A 12 20.84 3.59 7.77
N THR A 13 22.07 3.85 7.34
CA THR A 13 22.36 4.21 5.94
C THR A 13 22.17 3.01 5.00
N GLY A 14 22.54 1.81 5.43
CA GLY A 14 22.28 0.56 4.71
C GLY A 14 20.78 0.28 4.54
N GLY A 15 20.00 0.39 5.61
CA GLY A 15 18.54 0.24 5.58
C GLY A 15 17.87 1.24 4.64
N LEU A 16 18.29 2.52 4.70
CA LEU A 16 17.82 3.56 3.78
C LEU A 16 18.14 3.23 2.31
N ALA A 17 19.36 2.75 2.02
CA ALA A 17 19.72 2.35 0.66
C ALA A 17 18.86 1.18 0.16
N ILE A 18 18.61 0.18 1.02
CA ILE A 18 17.72 -0.95 0.72
C ILE A 18 16.29 -0.46 0.47
N LEU A 19 15.77 0.49 1.27
CA LEU A 19 14.44 1.08 1.08
C LEU A 19 14.30 1.76 -0.28
N LEU A 20 15.30 2.55 -0.69
CA LEU A 20 15.29 3.25 -1.98
C LEU A 20 15.29 2.28 -3.18
N VAL A 21 16.15 1.25 -3.11
CA VAL A 21 16.23 0.23 -4.16
C VAL A 21 14.98 -0.65 -4.17
N GLY A 22 14.54 -1.11 -3.01
CA GLY A 22 13.35 -1.94 -2.83
C GLY A 22 12.08 -1.23 -3.31
N GLY A 23 11.94 0.07 -3.02
CA GLY A 23 10.86 0.91 -3.55
C GLY A 23 10.85 0.95 -5.07
N THR A 24 12.01 1.17 -5.69
CA THR A 24 12.15 1.22 -7.15
C THR A 24 11.78 -0.12 -7.79
N TRP A 25 12.27 -1.23 -7.25
CA TRP A 25 11.94 -2.58 -7.74
C TRP A 25 10.47 -2.94 -7.56
N THR A 26 9.87 -2.55 -6.42
CA THR A 26 8.45 -2.76 -6.16
C THR A 26 7.59 -2.05 -7.21
N ILE A 27 7.88 -0.77 -7.50
CA ILE A 27 7.14 0.02 -8.48
C ILE A 27 7.28 -0.59 -9.88
N ASN A 28 8.50 -0.88 -10.33
CA ASN A 28 8.75 -1.41 -11.68
C ASN A 28 8.11 -2.80 -11.88
N GLY A 29 8.25 -3.70 -10.91
CA GLY A 29 7.60 -5.00 -10.93
C GLY A 29 6.07 -4.87 -10.94
N ALA A 30 5.52 -3.99 -10.09
CA ALA A 30 4.09 -3.79 -9.96
C ALA A 30 3.44 -3.21 -11.23
N VAL A 31 4.08 -2.24 -11.89
CA VAL A 31 3.57 -1.66 -13.15
C VAL A 31 3.54 -2.72 -14.26
N ASN A 32 4.58 -3.55 -14.38
CA ASN A 32 4.60 -4.65 -15.35
C ASN A 32 3.57 -5.73 -15.00
N LEU A 33 3.41 -6.05 -13.72
CA LEU A 33 2.40 -7.00 -13.25
C LEU A 33 0.97 -6.52 -13.53
N ALA A 34 0.72 -5.22 -13.43
CA ALA A 34 -0.57 -4.60 -13.78
C ALA A 34 -0.91 -4.87 -15.25
N ARG A 35 0.04 -4.64 -16.17
CA ARG A 35 -0.10 -4.90 -17.60
C ARG A 35 -0.41 -6.36 -17.90
N HIS A 36 0.35 -7.29 -17.31
CA HIS A 36 0.12 -8.74 -17.49
C HIS A 36 -1.25 -9.21 -16.97
N LEU A 37 -1.78 -8.55 -15.95
CA LEU A 37 -3.06 -8.91 -15.34
C LEU A 37 -4.27 -8.20 -15.99
N GLY A 38 -4.04 -7.27 -16.91
CA GLY A 38 -5.07 -6.42 -17.50
C GLY A 38 -5.83 -5.63 -16.44
N VAL A 39 -5.08 -5.00 -15.53
CA VAL A 39 -5.60 -4.09 -14.51
C VAL A 39 -4.76 -2.83 -14.44
N SER A 40 -5.36 -1.76 -13.94
CA SER A 40 -4.67 -0.48 -13.84
C SER A 40 -3.51 -0.53 -12.83
N PRO A 41 -2.44 0.25 -13.03
CA PRO A 41 -1.37 0.40 -12.05
C PRO A 41 -1.90 0.84 -10.67
N LEU A 42 -2.96 1.66 -10.65
CA LEU A 42 -3.67 2.05 -9.43
C LEU A 42 -4.21 0.85 -8.66
N MET A 43 -4.78 -0.15 -9.35
CA MET A 43 -5.32 -1.36 -8.72
C MET A 43 -4.22 -2.19 -8.04
N ILE A 44 -3.06 -2.36 -8.69
CA ILE A 44 -1.92 -3.05 -8.08
C ILE A 44 -1.36 -2.26 -6.90
N GLY A 45 -1.29 -0.93 -7.02
CA GLY A 45 -0.90 -0.03 -5.94
C GLY A 45 -1.80 -0.19 -4.70
N MET A 46 -3.11 -0.21 -4.89
CA MET A 46 -4.09 -0.37 -3.81
C MET A 46 -4.20 -1.80 -3.26
N THR A 47 -3.52 -2.78 -3.86
CA THR A 47 -3.55 -4.18 -3.42
C THR A 47 -2.16 -4.66 -3.06
N ILE A 48 -1.42 -5.23 -3.99
CA ILE A 48 -0.15 -5.90 -3.72
C ILE A 48 0.84 -4.96 -3.02
N ILE A 49 0.96 -3.71 -3.51
CA ILE A 49 1.87 -2.74 -2.88
C ILE A 49 1.35 -2.38 -1.49
N ALA A 50 0.10 -1.95 -1.37
CA ALA A 50 -0.50 -1.54 -0.09
C ALA A 50 -0.42 -2.65 0.99
N PHE A 51 -0.69 -3.91 0.63
CA PHE A 51 -0.56 -5.05 1.56
C PHE A 51 0.91 -5.32 1.89
N GLY A 52 1.79 -5.29 0.90
CA GLY A 52 3.23 -5.53 1.11
C GLY A 52 3.87 -4.51 2.03
N THR A 53 3.55 -3.22 1.85
CA THR A 53 4.09 -2.15 2.70
C THR A 53 3.44 -2.08 4.06
N SER A 54 2.24 -2.64 4.26
CA SER A 54 1.55 -2.67 5.57
C SER A 54 1.85 -3.93 6.39
N ALA A 55 2.59 -4.88 5.83
CA ALA A 55 2.95 -6.14 6.51
C ALA A 55 3.85 -5.90 7.74
N PRO A 56 4.86 -5.01 7.72
CA PRO A 56 5.63 -4.68 8.91
C PRO A 56 4.75 -4.16 10.06
N GLU A 57 3.80 -3.28 9.76
CA GLU A 57 2.86 -2.70 10.72
C GLU A 57 1.96 -3.76 11.33
N LEU A 58 1.50 -4.73 10.53
CA LEU A 58 0.76 -5.88 11.03
C LEU A 58 1.61 -6.71 12.01
N VAL A 59 2.87 -6.97 11.67
CA VAL A 59 3.79 -7.73 12.52
C VAL A 59 4.06 -6.98 13.83
N VAL A 60 4.33 -5.67 13.78
CA VAL A 60 4.51 -4.81 14.97
C VAL A 60 3.25 -4.82 15.84
N SER A 61 2.07 -4.74 15.21
CA SER A 61 0.79 -4.78 15.92
C SER A 61 0.57 -6.12 16.65
N ILE A 62 0.85 -7.24 15.99
CA ILE A 62 0.74 -8.58 16.61
C ILE A 62 1.74 -8.72 17.77
N GLN A 63 2.98 -8.25 17.59
CA GLN A 63 3.98 -8.30 18.66
C GLN A 63 3.59 -7.41 19.86
N ALA A 64 3.01 -6.24 19.62
CA ALA A 64 2.51 -5.37 20.68
C ALA A 64 1.35 -6.01 21.45
N LEU A 65 0.45 -6.74 20.77
CA LEU A 65 -0.62 -7.50 21.42
C LEU A 65 -0.06 -8.60 22.33
N TRP A 66 0.96 -9.35 21.88
CA TRP A 66 1.62 -10.36 22.73
C TRP A 66 2.33 -9.78 23.95
N LYS A 67 2.71 -8.51 23.89
CA LYS A 67 3.30 -7.76 25.00
C LYS A 67 2.25 -7.02 25.86
N GLU A 68 0.97 -7.33 25.66
CA GLU A 68 -0.15 -6.69 26.38
C GLU A 68 -0.16 -5.16 26.26
N ALA A 69 0.28 -4.63 25.11
CA ALA A 69 0.38 -3.19 24.83
C ALA A 69 -0.58 -2.75 23.69
N PRO A 70 -1.92 -2.80 23.90
CA PRO A 70 -2.91 -2.49 22.86
C PRO A 70 -2.86 -1.03 22.40
N ASP A 71 -2.41 -0.10 23.24
CA ASP A 71 -2.28 1.32 22.87
C ASP A 71 -1.23 1.53 21.77
N ILE A 72 -0.18 0.70 21.76
CA ILE A 72 0.84 0.72 20.69
C ILE A 72 0.22 0.25 19.37
N VAL A 73 -0.70 -0.72 19.40
CA VAL A 73 -1.40 -1.21 18.20
C VAL A 73 -2.24 -0.10 17.58
N VAL A 74 -3.04 0.57 18.42
CA VAL A 74 -3.88 1.69 17.98
C VAL A 74 -3.01 2.84 17.45
N GLY A 75 -1.94 3.19 18.17
CA GLY A 75 -0.99 4.22 17.76
C GLY A 75 -0.29 3.90 16.44
N ASN A 76 0.11 2.65 16.23
CA ASN A 76 0.73 2.19 14.99
C ASN A 76 -0.24 2.29 13.80
N VAL A 77 -1.46 1.75 13.93
CA VAL A 77 -2.46 1.77 12.84
C VAL A 77 -2.92 3.19 12.51
N LEU A 78 -3.18 4.03 13.52
CA LEU A 78 -3.58 5.42 13.32
C LEU A 78 -2.43 6.26 12.76
N GLY A 79 -1.24 6.13 13.36
CA GLY A 79 -0.05 6.88 12.99
C GLY A 79 0.36 6.65 11.54
N SER A 80 0.42 5.39 11.10
CA SER A 80 0.79 5.05 9.70
C SER A 80 -0.21 5.61 8.69
N ASN A 81 -1.51 5.58 8.97
CA ASN A 81 -2.52 6.17 8.08
C ASN A 81 -2.41 7.71 8.01
N VAL A 82 -2.19 8.36 9.15
CA VAL A 82 -1.99 9.82 9.22
C VAL A 82 -0.71 10.20 8.45
N ALA A 83 0.39 9.48 8.65
CA ALA A 83 1.64 9.70 7.92
C ALA A 83 1.47 9.48 6.41
N ASN A 84 0.80 8.40 5.99
CA ASN A 84 0.60 8.14 4.56
C ASN A 84 -0.17 9.26 3.86
N ILE A 85 -1.21 9.80 4.49
CA ILE A 85 -2.05 10.85 3.88
C ILE A 85 -1.39 12.22 3.99
N LEU A 86 -0.86 12.60 5.16
CA LEU A 86 -0.36 13.96 5.37
C LEU A 86 1.10 14.11 4.93
N LEU A 87 1.95 13.14 5.26
CA LEU A 87 3.37 13.19 4.95
C LEU A 87 3.64 12.70 3.52
N ILE A 88 3.27 11.45 3.20
CA ILE A 88 3.65 10.86 1.90
C ILE A 88 2.90 11.52 0.75
N VAL A 89 1.56 11.56 0.79
CA VAL A 89 0.76 12.21 -0.27
C VAL A 89 1.03 13.72 -0.29
N GLY A 90 1.19 14.37 0.86
CA GLY A 90 1.52 15.79 0.95
C GLY A 90 2.85 16.13 0.26
N ILE A 91 3.92 15.38 0.55
CA ILE A 91 5.21 15.55 -0.12
C ILE A 91 5.11 15.21 -1.61
N ALA A 92 4.46 14.11 -1.98
CA ALA A 92 4.30 13.73 -3.39
C ALA A 92 3.60 14.82 -4.20
N ALA A 93 2.52 15.40 -3.66
CA ALA A 93 1.79 16.50 -4.28
C ALA A 93 2.60 17.81 -4.32
N ALA A 94 3.45 18.06 -3.33
CA ALA A 94 4.35 19.22 -3.32
C ALA A 94 5.48 19.09 -4.36
N ILE A 95 5.95 17.86 -4.63
CA ILE A 95 6.97 17.59 -5.66
C ILE A 95 6.36 17.67 -7.07
N LYS A 96 5.19 17.06 -7.29
CA LYS A 96 4.54 17.01 -8.59
C LYS A 96 3.02 16.96 -8.45
N THR A 97 2.32 17.76 -9.27
CA THR A 97 0.86 17.70 -9.37
C THR A 97 0.39 16.28 -9.69
N LEU A 98 -0.42 15.73 -8.80
CA LEU A 98 -1.04 14.41 -8.96
C LEU A 98 -2.26 14.52 -9.87
N ALA A 99 -2.04 14.41 -11.19
CA ALA A 99 -3.14 14.31 -12.13
C ALA A 99 -3.87 12.97 -11.95
N ILE A 100 -5.18 13.01 -11.75
CA ILE A 100 -6.03 11.82 -11.58
C ILE A 100 -7.05 11.77 -12.73
N PRO A 101 -6.68 11.21 -13.89
CA PRO A 101 -7.61 11.02 -15.00
C PRO A 101 -8.74 10.07 -14.57
N GLY A 102 -10.00 10.44 -14.81
CA GLY A 102 -11.14 9.56 -14.50
C GLY A 102 -11.45 9.39 -13.00
N GLY A 103 -11.32 10.46 -12.20
CA GLY A 103 -11.43 10.48 -10.72
C GLY A 103 -12.71 9.91 -10.07
N THR A 104 -13.62 9.29 -10.82
CA THR A 104 -14.77 8.55 -10.30
C THR A 104 -14.35 7.36 -9.44
N GLN A 105 -13.34 6.58 -9.86
CA GLN A 105 -12.85 5.43 -9.09
C GLN A 105 -12.20 5.86 -7.78
N LEU A 106 -11.28 6.83 -7.86
CA LEU A 106 -10.61 7.34 -6.66
C LEU A 106 -11.59 8.01 -5.67
N ARG A 107 -12.59 8.78 -6.17
CA ARG A 107 -13.65 9.35 -5.31
C ARG A 107 -14.44 8.28 -4.57
N ARG A 108 -14.72 7.16 -5.23
CA ARG A 108 -15.45 6.02 -4.65
C ARG A 108 -14.63 5.35 -3.57
N ASP A 109 -13.33 5.14 -3.83
CA ASP A 109 -12.43 4.48 -2.91
C ASP A 109 -12.18 5.36 -1.66
N TYR A 110 -12.03 6.68 -1.82
CA TYR A 110 -11.96 7.62 -0.68
C TYR A 110 -13.25 7.68 0.14
N LYS A 111 -14.43 7.62 -0.49
CA LYS A 111 -15.70 7.56 0.24
C LYS A 111 -15.79 6.32 1.11
N LEU A 112 -15.40 5.16 0.58
CA LEU A 112 -15.38 3.90 1.34
C LEU A 112 -14.37 3.98 2.50
N LEU A 113 -13.17 4.48 2.24
CA LEU A 113 -12.17 4.71 3.28
C LEU A 113 -12.74 5.59 4.40
N LEU A 114 -13.36 6.72 4.06
CA LEU A 114 -13.98 7.63 5.02
C LEU A 114 -15.05 6.93 5.85
N VAL A 115 -15.93 6.12 5.22
CA VAL A 115 -16.96 5.37 5.94
C VAL A 115 -16.34 4.41 6.96
N PHE A 116 -15.33 3.62 6.57
CA PHE A 116 -14.65 2.70 7.50
C PHE A 116 -13.91 3.44 8.62
N THR A 117 -13.26 4.57 8.31
CA THR A 117 -12.61 5.41 9.31
C THR A 117 -13.62 5.98 10.31
N VAL A 118 -14.76 6.48 9.84
CA VAL A 118 -15.83 7.00 10.73
C VAL A 118 -16.37 5.89 11.63
N ILE A 119 -16.65 4.70 11.09
CA ILE A 119 -17.11 3.56 11.90
C ILE A 119 -16.08 3.20 12.97
N TYR A 120 -14.80 3.11 12.59
CA TYR A 120 -13.70 2.82 13.51
C TYR A 120 -13.61 3.86 14.64
N VAL A 121 -13.63 5.15 14.30
CA VAL A 121 -13.57 6.25 15.28
C VAL A 121 -14.78 6.25 16.19
N LEU A 122 -16.00 6.06 15.66
CA LEU A 122 -17.22 6.01 16.48
C LEU A 122 -17.18 4.87 17.50
N VAL A 123 -16.74 3.67 17.09
CA VAL A 123 -16.65 2.54 18.01
C VAL A 123 -15.61 2.81 19.10
N LEU A 124 -14.45 3.36 18.75
CA LEU A 124 -13.46 3.75 19.75
C LEU A 124 -14.00 4.82 20.72
N CYS A 125 -14.63 5.87 20.22
CA CYS A 125 -15.18 6.94 21.06
C CYS A 125 -16.27 6.41 22.02
N CYS A 126 -17.19 5.58 21.54
CA CYS A 126 -18.31 5.10 22.34
C CYS A 126 -17.95 3.96 23.30
N PHE A 127 -17.06 3.05 22.90
CA PHE A 127 -16.80 1.81 23.67
C PHE A 127 -15.41 1.76 24.30
N GLN A 128 -14.48 2.64 23.90
CA GLN A 128 -13.07 2.66 24.32
C GLN A 128 -12.36 1.31 24.12
N LYS A 129 -12.91 0.45 23.25
CA LYS A 129 -12.47 -0.91 22.98
C LYS A 129 -12.81 -1.26 21.54
N ILE A 130 -11.98 -2.08 20.91
CA ILE A 130 -12.25 -2.65 19.59
C ILE A 130 -12.74 -4.09 19.79
N PRO A 131 -14.05 -4.37 19.67
CA PRO A 131 -14.55 -5.73 19.82
C PRO A 131 -14.08 -6.61 18.66
N GLY A 132 -13.78 -7.89 18.93
CA GLY A 132 -13.33 -8.83 17.90
C GLY A 132 -14.29 -8.96 16.71
N LEU A 133 -15.60 -8.80 16.95
CA LEU A 133 -16.62 -8.78 15.89
C LEU A 133 -16.41 -7.62 14.91
N LEU A 134 -16.01 -6.43 15.39
CA LEU A 134 -15.68 -5.31 14.50
C LEU A 134 -14.46 -5.65 13.64
N GLY A 135 -13.44 -6.29 14.22
CA GLY A 135 -12.27 -6.76 13.46
C GLY A 135 -12.64 -7.72 12.33
N ILE A 136 -13.51 -8.70 12.60
CA ILE A 136 -14.03 -9.62 11.58
C ILE A 136 -14.83 -8.86 10.50
N LEU A 137 -15.69 -7.92 10.91
CA LEU A 137 -16.45 -7.10 9.97
C LEU A 137 -15.53 -6.26 9.07
N MET A 138 -14.47 -5.69 9.61
CA MET A 138 -13.47 -4.94 8.85
C MET A 138 -12.70 -5.83 7.86
N LEU A 139 -12.34 -7.06 8.25
CA LEU A 139 -11.71 -8.03 7.35
C LEU A 139 -12.64 -8.45 6.20
N ILE A 140 -13.92 -8.70 6.49
CA ILE A 140 -14.93 -8.99 5.46
C ILE A 140 -15.08 -7.78 4.52
N GLY A 141 -15.14 -6.57 5.09
CA GLY A 141 -15.19 -5.32 4.33
C GLY A 141 -13.99 -5.15 3.40
N LEU A 142 -12.77 -5.40 3.90
CA LEU A 142 -11.53 -5.35 3.13
C LEU A 142 -11.51 -6.37 1.99
N ALA A 143 -11.88 -7.62 2.27
CA ALA A 143 -11.97 -8.67 1.26
C ALA A 143 -13.01 -8.33 0.19
N GLY A 144 -14.20 -7.89 0.61
CA GLY A 144 -15.28 -7.46 -0.28
C GLY A 144 -14.87 -6.29 -1.17
N TYR A 145 -14.26 -5.25 -0.59
CA TYR A 145 -13.73 -4.10 -1.31
C TYR A 145 -12.67 -4.50 -2.33
N THR A 146 -11.70 -5.33 -1.93
CA THR A 146 -10.61 -5.76 -2.80
C THR A 146 -11.13 -6.54 -4.00
N VAL A 147 -12.03 -7.51 -3.77
CA VAL A 147 -12.64 -8.32 -4.84
C VAL A 147 -13.48 -7.44 -5.78
N TRP A 148 -14.31 -6.57 -5.23
CA TRP A 148 -15.15 -5.68 -6.02
C TRP A 148 -14.34 -4.67 -6.83
N SER A 149 -13.32 -4.05 -6.23
CA SER A 149 -12.43 -3.11 -6.89
C SER A 149 -11.65 -3.80 -8.02
N PHE A 150 -11.18 -5.03 -7.79
CA PHE A 150 -10.48 -5.82 -8.82
C PHE A 150 -11.38 -6.12 -10.03
N ARG A 151 -12.63 -6.51 -9.77
CA ARG A 151 -13.62 -6.78 -10.85
C ARG A 151 -14.03 -5.51 -11.58
N SER A 152 -14.16 -4.38 -10.87
CA SER A 152 -14.46 -3.07 -11.47
C SER A 152 -13.34 -2.62 -12.40
N SER A 153 -12.09 -2.69 -11.94
CA SER A 153 -10.91 -2.28 -12.70
C SER A 153 -10.72 -3.12 -13.96
N ARG A 154 -10.88 -4.45 -13.88
CA ARG A 154 -10.83 -5.32 -15.08
C ARG A 154 -11.93 -5.02 -16.09
N ARG A 155 -13.13 -4.67 -15.62
CA ARG A 155 -14.24 -4.34 -16.51
C ARG A 155 -13.97 -3.03 -17.26
N GLU A 156 -13.47 -2.02 -16.56
CA GLU A 156 -13.12 -0.72 -17.13
C GLU A 156 -11.95 -0.82 -18.13
N GLU A 157 -10.90 -1.57 -17.81
CA GLU A 157 -9.81 -1.79 -18.78
C GLU A 157 -10.25 -2.58 -20.01
N ARG A 158 -11.12 -3.58 -19.87
CA ARG A 158 -11.67 -4.29 -21.03
C ARG A 158 -12.53 -3.39 -21.92
N LEU A 159 -13.26 -2.45 -21.32
CA LEU A 159 -14.10 -1.50 -22.05
C LEU A 159 -13.27 -0.37 -22.69
N GLY A 160 -12.21 0.10 -22.02
CA GLY A 160 -11.30 1.14 -22.52
C GLY A 160 -10.22 0.61 -23.49
N GLY A 161 -9.78 -0.64 -23.32
CA GLY A 161 -8.82 -1.31 -24.20
C GLY A 161 -9.33 -1.56 -25.62
N ALA A 162 -10.66 -1.54 -25.83
CA ALA A 162 -11.26 -1.53 -27.16
C ALA A 162 -11.10 -0.17 -27.88
N GLN A 163 -10.69 0.90 -27.18
CA GLN A 163 -10.46 2.25 -27.73
C GLN A 163 -8.97 2.65 -27.75
N SER A 164 -8.11 2.04 -26.92
CA SER A 164 -6.69 2.42 -26.78
C SER A 164 -5.70 1.58 -27.61
N ALA A 165 -6.13 0.89 -28.65
CA ALA A 165 -5.23 0.17 -29.57
C ALA A 165 -4.31 1.10 -30.43
N SER A 166 -4.30 2.40 -30.15
CA SER A 166 -3.42 3.38 -30.78
C SER A 166 -2.87 4.36 -29.74
N GLY A 167 -1.63 4.16 -29.29
CA GLY A 167 -0.87 5.21 -28.62
C GLY A 167 0.05 4.73 -27.52
N GLU A 168 1.35 4.95 -27.75
CA GLU A 168 2.47 4.94 -26.79
C GLU A 168 2.98 3.56 -26.34
N GLU A 169 3.70 2.91 -27.25
CA GLU A 169 4.81 2.04 -26.89
C GLU A 169 5.90 2.86 -26.18
N THR A 170 5.85 2.94 -24.85
CA THR A 170 7.04 3.28 -24.08
C THR A 170 8.06 2.16 -24.26
N GLY A 171 9.16 2.44 -24.96
CA GLY A 171 10.23 1.50 -25.32
C GLY A 171 11.06 0.94 -24.15
N GLU A 172 10.45 0.71 -23.00
CA GLU A 172 11.00 -0.10 -21.93
C GLU A 172 10.72 -1.58 -22.24
N LYS A 173 11.75 -2.43 -22.17
CA LYS A 173 11.57 -3.88 -22.30
C LYS A 173 10.53 -4.34 -21.27
N GLU A 174 9.39 -4.83 -21.76
CA GLU A 174 8.40 -5.45 -20.91
C GLU A 174 9.03 -6.63 -20.17
N LEU A 175 8.93 -6.60 -18.84
CA LEU A 175 9.39 -7.72 -18.02
C LEU A 175 8.51 -8.92 -18.32
N THR A 176 9.10 -10.12 -18.36
CA THR A 176 8.31 -11.35 -18.37
C THR A 176 7.48 -11.43 -17.09
N LEU A 177 6.34 -12.15 -17.10
CA LEU A 177 5.50 -12.31 -15.92
C LEU A 177 6.30 -12.79 -14.69
N GLY A 178 7.20 -13.76 -14.90
CA GLY A 178 8.08 -14.27 -13.85
C GLY A 178 9.02 -13.20 -13.30
N ALA A 179 9.61 -12.38 -14.17
CA ALA A 179 10.45 -11.26 -13.74
C ALA A 179 9.64 -10.18 -13.01
N ALA A 180 8.43 -9.84 -13.49
CA ALA A 180 7.56 -8.86 -12.83
C ALA A 180 7.21 -9.30 -11.41
N ILE A 181 6.79 -10.56 -11.23
CA ILE A 181 6.51 -11.15 -9.91
C ILE A 181 7.78 -11.11 -9.03
N PHE A 182 8.92 -11.52 -9.58
CA PHE A 182 10.18 -11.54 -8.86
C PHE A 182 10.56 -10.13 -8.36
N TYR A 183 10.57 -9.12 -9.23
CA TYR A 183 10.88 -7.73 -8.87
C TYR A 183 9.92 -7.15 -7.84
N THR A 184 8.63 -7.44 -7.94
CA THR A 184 7.64 -7.02 -6.94
C THR A 184 7.92 -7.66 -5.58
N LEU A 185 8.15 -8.98 -5.52
CA LEU A 185 8.37 -9.68 -4.26
C LEU A 185 9.70 -9.31 -3.61
N ILE A 186 10.79 -9.27 -4.37
CA ILE A 186 12.11 -8.89 -3.84
C ILE A 186 12.15 -7.42 -3.45
N GLY A 187 11.41 -6.56 -4.17
CA GLY A 187 11.23 -5.16 -3.82
C GLY A 187 10.52 -5.00 -2.48
N ILE A 188 9.37 -5.67 -2.30
CA ILE A 188 8.63 -5.66 -1.04
C ILE A 188 9.49 -6.21 0.09
N LEU A 189 10.19 -7.32 -0.12
CA LEU A 189 11.11 -7.88 0.86
C LEU A 189 12.21 -6.89 1.23
N GLY A 190 12.75 -6.18 0.25
CA GLY A 190 13.70 -5.08 0.48
C GLY A 190 13.11 -4.00 1.37
N ILE A 191 11.87 -3.56 1.09
CA ILE A 191 11.20 -2.56 1.94
C ILE A 191 11.04 -3.06 3.38
N VAL A 192 10.62 -4.32 3.55
CA VAL A 192 10.42 -4.92 4.88
C VAL A 192 11.74 -5.06 5.65
N ILE A 193 12.84 -5.40 4.97
CA ILE A 193 14.16 -5.57 5.60
C ILE A 193 14.84 -4.22 5.88
N GLY A 194 14.59 -3.22 5.01
CA GLY A 194 15.21 -1.91 5.13
C GLY A 194 14.55 -1.00 6.17
N ALA A 195 13.30 -1.30 6.55
CA ALA A 195 12.53 -0.61 7.58
C ALA A 195 12.95 -1.07 8.99
#